data_AF-A0A125SIN3-F1
#
_entry.id   AF-A0A125SIN3-F1
#
_cell.length_a   1.000
_cell.length_b   1.000
_cell.length_c   1.000
_cell.angle_alpha   90.00
_cell.angle_beta   90.00
_cell.angle_gamma   90.00
#
_symmetry.space_group_name_H-M   'P 1'
#
loop_
_entity.id
_entity.type
_entity.pdbx_description
1 polymer ?
#
loop_
_entity_poly.entity_id
_entity_poly.type
_entity_poly.pdbx_seq_one_letter_code
_entity_poly.pdbx_strand_id
1 'polypeptide(L)'
;MTMNRFAFYAYYDGTPTSGDPLRLTKSDDEIRRSLTALPDCLESRCSPGTKIKAAMIEMREVEGALRLTRLVSVETVDNELKAIKQIELAFNDLHLFGQRA
;
A
#
# COMPACT_ATOMS: atom_id res chain seq x y z
N MET A 1 20.31 16.44 7.09
CA MET A 1 19.01 16.39 6.39
C MET A 1 18.11 15.47 7.20
N THR A 2 16.94 15.94 7.62
CA THR A 2 15.98 15.10 8.34
C THR A 2 15.34 14.14 7.35
N MET A 3 15.38 12.84 7.61
CA MET A 3 14.70 11.84 6.78
C MET A 3 13.27 11.67 7.29
N ASN A 4 12.29 11.83 6.40
CA ASN A 4 10.90 11.54 6.69
C ASN A 4 10.67 10.04 6.62
N ARG A 5 9.89 9.52 7.56
CA ARG A 5 9.55 8.10 7.63
C ARG A 5 8.05 7.93 7.69
N PHE A 6 7.55 7.07 6.80
CA PHE A 6 6.14 6.72 6.70
C PHE A 6 5.98 5.22 6.81
N ALA A 7 4.88 4.78 7.39
CA ALA A 7 4.50 3.38 7.45
C ALA A 7 3.02 3.24 7.11
N PHE A 8 2.70 2.29 6.23
CA PHE A 8 1.36 2.06 5.74
C PHE A 8 1.03 0.57 5.70
N TYR A 9 -0.18 0.22 6.15
CA TYR A 9 -0.81 -1.04 5.81
C TYR A 9 -1.43 -0.91 4.43
N ALA A 10 -0.83 -1.57 3.44
CA ALA A 10 -1.35 -1.64 2.09
C ALA A 10 -2.29 -2.83 1.95
N TYR A 11 -3.46 -2.62 1.39
CA TYR A 11 -4.47 -3.66 1.18
C TYR A 11 -5.28 -3.39 -0.08
N TYR A 12 -5.93 -4.42 -0.61
CA TYR A 12 -6.94 -4.24 -1.64
C TYR A 12 -8.29 -4.04 -0.97
N ASP A 13 -8.94 -2.91 -1.25
CA ASP A 13 -10.34 -2.75 -0.90
C ASP A 13 -11.20 -3.16 -2.08
N GLY A 14 -11.83 -4.32 -1.94
CA GLY A 14 -12.82 -4.82 -2.87
C GLY A 14 -14.25 -4.59 -2.38
N THR A 15 -14.47 -3.76 -1.36
CA THR A 15 -15.80 -3.57 -0.79
C THR A 15 -16.66 -2.76 -1.73
N PRO A 16 -17.86 -3.27 -1.99
CA PRO A 16 -19.01 -2.42 -1.99
C PRO A 16 -19.76 -2.57 -0.65
N THR A 17 -20.33 -1.47 -0.15
CA THR A 17 -20.90 -1.33 1.21
C THR A 17 -22.21 -2.11 1.36
N SER A 18 -22.87 -2.06 2.54
CA SER A 18 -23.94 -2.95 3.04
C SER A 18 -25.16 -3.27 2.15
N GLY A 19 -25.21 -2.82 0.89
CA GLY A 19 -26.18 -3.20 -0.14
C GLY A 19 -25.60 -3.92 -1.37
N ASP A 20 -24.34 -4.37 -1.38
CA ASP A 20 -23.72 -4.85 -2.62
C ASP A 20 -23.12 -6.28 -2.53
N PRO A 21 -23.67 -7.25 -3.29
CA PRO A 21 -23.28 -8.66 -3.29
C PRO A 21 -22.07 -9.02 -4.15
N LEU A 22 -21.39 -8.06 -4.80
CA LEU A 22 -20.24 -8.33 -5.66
C LEU A 22 -18.91 -8.21 -4.89
N ARG A 23 -18.63 -9.20 -4.05
CA ARG A 23 -17.23 -9.50 -3.74
C ARG A 23 -16.60 -10.11 -4.99
N LEU A 24 -15.54 -9.46 -5.48
CA LEU A 24 -14.46 -9.93 -6.38
C LEU A 24 -14.40 -9.24 -7.76
N THR A 25 -13.83 -8.05 -7.80
CA THR A 25 -13.11 -7.51 -8.98
C THR A 25 -11.69 -8.09 -9.13
N LYS A 26 -11.11 -8.65 -8.06
CA LYS A 26 -9.80 -9.31 -8.05
C LYS A 26 -9.82 -10.56 -7.15
N SER A 27 -9.20 -11.63 -7.62
CA SER A 27 -8.86 -12.84 -6.85
C SER A 27 -7.76 -12.57 -5.83
N ASP A 28 -7.65 -13.44 -4.82
CA ASP A 28 -6.56 -13.38 -3.82
C ASP A 28 -5.17 -13.40 -4.46
N ASP A 29 -4.97 -14.16 -5.55
CA ASP A 29 -3.70 -14.22 -6.27
C ASP A 29 -3.39 -12.90 -7.00
N GLU A 30 -4.39 -12.21 -7.53
CA GLU A 30 -4.23 -10.86 -8.08
C GLU A 30 -3.89 -9.84 -7.00
N ILE A 31 -4.56 -9.93 -5.84
CA ILE A 31 -4.27 -9.07 -4.69
C ILE A 31 -2.84 -9.32 -4.18
N ARG A 32 -2.42 -10.59 -4.03
CA ARG A 32 -1.06 -10.96 -3.64
C ARG A 32 -0.03 -10.45 -4.63
N ARG A 33 -0.30 -10.52 -5.93
CA ARG A 33 0.59 -9.96 -6.96
C ARG A 33 0.73 -8.45 -6.83
N SER A 34 -0.36 -7.72 -6.66
CA SER A 34 -0.33 -6.27 -6.40
C SER A 34 0.48 -5.93 -5.13
N LEU A 35 0.20 -6.61 -4.01
CA LEU A 35 0.93 -6.39 -2.75
C LEU A 35 2.41 -6.77 -2.85
N THR A 36 2.73 -7.79 -3.65
CA THR A 36 4.11 -8.24 -3.89
C THR A 36 4.89 -7.20 -4.69
N ALA A 37 4.26 -6.59 -5.70
CA ALA A 37 4.86 -5.58 -6.57
C ALA A 37 4.97 -4.17 -5.94
N LEU A 38 4.27 -3.92 -4.82
CA LEU A 38 4.24 -2.60 -4.19
C LEU A 38 5.61 -2.00 -3.85
N PRO A 39 6.57 -2.74 -3.27
CA PRO A 39 7.90 -2.19 -2.99
C PRO A 39 8.61 -1.70 -4.25
N ASP A 40 8.60 -2.49 -5.32
CA ASP A 40 9.24 -2.15 -6.60
C ASP A 40 8.56 -0.93 -7.24
N CYS A 41 7.23 -0.84 -7.15
CA CYS A 41 6.47 0.31 -7.60
C CYS A 41 6.84 1.58 -6.79
N LEU A 42 6.94 1.49 -5.47
CA LEU A 42 7.42 2.57 -4.61
C LEU A 42 8.85 2.98 -4.97
N GLU A 43 9.75 2.03 -5.24
CA GLU A 43 11.13 2.29 -5.63
C GLU A 43 11.22 3.07 -6.94
N SER A 44 10.34 2.75 -7.91
CA SER A 44 10.28 3.46 -9.19
C SER A 44 9.71 4.87 -9.12
N ARG A 45 8.84 5.17 -8.13
CA ARG A 45 8.17 6.47 -7.99
C ARG A 45 8.87 7.42 -7.02
N CYS A 46 9.44 6.89 -5.94
CA CYS A 46 10.12 7.70 -4.94
C CYS A 46 11.49 8.18 -5.44
N SER A 47 12.00 9.27 -4.86
CA SER A 47 13.30 9.81 -5.26
C SER A 47 14.45 8.83 -4.96
N PRO A 48 15.54 8.85 -5.75
CA PRO A 48 16.73 8.04 -5.49
C PRO A 48 17.24 8.20 -4.05
N GLY A 49 17.62 7.08 -3.43
CA GLY A 49 18.05 7.05 -2.03
C GLY A 49 16.91 6.89 -1.01
N THR A 50 15.65 6.82 -1.48
CA THR A 50 14.53 6.37 -0.64
C THR A 50 14.73 4.91 -0.26
N LYS A 51 14.58 4.59 1.04
CA LYS A 51 14.64 3.21 1.53
C LYS A 51 13.22 2.70 1.70
N ILE A 52 12.93 1.56 1.08
CA ILE A 52 11.66 0.88 1.19
C ILE A 52 11.87 -0.45 1.92
N LYS A 53 11.03 -0.71 2.92
CA LYS A 53 10.98 -1.99 3.63
C LYS A 53 9.56 -2.50 3.57
N ALA A 54 9.40 -3.79 3.33
CA ALA A 54 8.08 -4.41 3.27
C ALA A 54 8.07 -5.71 4.07
N ALA A 55 7.06 -5.86 4.92
CA ALA A 55 6.84 -7.08 5.68
C ALA A 55 6.23 -8.18 4.79
N MET A 56 6.02 -9.37 5.38
CA MET A 56 5.26 -10.44 4.75
C MET A 56 3.79 -10.01 4.56
N ILE A 57 3.12 -10.65 3.59
CA ILE A 57 1.68 -10.47 3.37
C ILE A 57 0.93 -11.32 4.40
N GLU A 58 0.04 -10.71 5.15
CA GLU A 58 -0.76 -11.36 6.20
C GLU A 58 -2.25 -11.00 6.09
N MET A 59 -3.11 -11.82 6.69
CA MET A 59 -4.52 -11.46 6.87
C MET A 59 -4.63 -10.55 8.09
N ARG A 60 -5.22 -9.38 7.91
CA ARG A 60 -5.41 -8.39 8.98
C ARG A 60 -6.80 -7.80 8.92
N GLU A 61 -7.38 -7.50 10.09
CA GLU A 61 -8.60 -6.72 10.16
C GLU A 61 -8.29 -5.24 9.87
N VAL A 62 -8.91 -4.73 8.82
CA VAL A 62 -8.89 -3.32 8.43
C VAL A 62 -10.35 -2.89 8.42
N GLU A 63 -10.74 -1.76 9.01
CA GLU A 63 -12.12 -1.24 8.93
C GLU A 63 -13.23 -2.29 9.16
N GLY A 64 -13.04 -3.25 10.09
CA GLY A 64 -14.02 -4.28 10.42
C GLY A 64 -14.07 -5.50 9.46
N ALA A 65 -13.16 -5.62 8.49
CA ALA A 65 -13.08 -6.76 7.59
C ALA A 65 -11.65 -7.30 7.44
N LEU A 66 -11.53 -8.63 7.39
CA LEU A 66 -10.26 -9.32 7.14
C LEU A 66 -9.83 -9.16 5.68
N ARG A 67 -8.65 -8.55 5.48
CA ARG A 67 -8.05 -8.28 4.17
C ARG A 67 -6.60 -8.76 4.09
N LEU A 68 -6.19 -9.22 2.91
CA LEU A 68 -4.78 -9.42 2.59
C LEU A 68 -4.08 -8.08 2.65
N THR A 69 -3.07 -8.00 3.51
CA THR A 69 -2.42 -6.74 3.87
C THR A 69 -0.90 -6.93 3.86
N ARG A 70 -0.18 -5.88 3.45
CA ARG A 70 1.27 -5.80 3.55
C ARG A 70 1.67 -4.49 4.22
N LEU A 71 2.43 -4.57 5.29
CA LEU A 71 3.05 -3.38 5.90
C LEU A 71 4.24 -2.94 5.03
N VAL A 72 4.24 -1.69 4.60
CA VAL A 72 5.36 -1.04 3.94
C VAL A 72 5.84 0.16 4.74
N SER A 73 7.15 0.39 4.76
CA SER A 73 7.79 1.56 5.37
C SER A 73 8.65 2.26 4.33
N VAL A 74 8.52 3.58 4.25
CA VAL A 74 9.23 4.43 3.30
C VAL A 74 10.03 5.47 4.09
N GLU A 75 11.35 5.51 3.89
CA GLU A 75 12.24 6.50 4.50
C GLU A 75 12.90 7.32 3.38
N THR A 76 12.65 8.63 3.35
CA THR A 76 13.08 9.50 2.25
C THR A 76 13.51 10.88 2.73
N VAL A 77 14.35 11.55 1.95
CA VAL A 77 14.74 12.96 2.17
C VAL A 77 13.78 13.95 1.53
N ASP A 78 12.84 13.46 0.71
CA ASP A 78 11.77 14.29 0.15
C ASP A 78 10.94 14.90 1.27
N ASN A 79 10.44 16.12 1.05
CA ASN A 79 9.47 16.73 1.97
C ASN A 79 8.19 15.87 2.05
N GLU A 80 7.48 15.99 3.18
CA GLU A 80 6.34 15.13 3.50
C GLU A 80 5.27 15.13 2.40
N LEU A 81 4.90 16.29 1.87
CA LEU A 81 3.84 16.41 0.86
C LEU A 81 4.22 15.70 -0.45
N LYS A 82 5.48 15.85 -0.90
CA LYS A 82 5.99 15.15 -2.08
C LYS A 82 6.05 13.64 -1.84
N ALA A 83 6.54 13.22 -0.67
CA ALA A 83 6.67 11.81 -0.32
C ALA A 83 5.30 11.11 -0.30
N ILE A 84 4.31 11.69 0.41
CA ILE A 84 2.95 11.15 0.48
C ILE A 84 2.34 11.04 -0.92
N LYS A 85 2.47 12.08 -1.75
CA LYS A 85 1.95 12.05 -3.12
C LYS A 85 2.53 10.91 -3.96
N GLN A 86 3.84 10.65 -3.86
CA GLN A 86 4.45 9.53 -4.60
C GLN A 86 4.00 8.16 -4.08
N ILE A 87 3.81 8.05 -2.76
CA ILE A 87 3.29 6.84 -2.13
C ILE A 87 1.86 6.59 -2.61
N GLU A 88 0.97 7.59 -2.55
CA GLU A 88 -0.41 7.49 -3.04
C GLU A 88 -0.48 7.06 -4.51
N LEU A 89 0.40 7.61 -5.35
CA LEU A 89 0.48 7.22 -6.76
C LEU A 89 0.91 5.76 -6.95
N ALA A 90 1.86 5.26 -6.15
CA ALA A 90 2.28 3.85 -6.22
C ALA A 90 1.15 2.90 -5.79
N PHE A 91 0.36 3.31 -4.80
CA PHE A 91 -0.81 2.57 -4.35
C PHE A 91 -1.87 2.55 -5.45
N ASN A 92 -2.15 3.69 -6.08
CA ASN A 92 -3.12 3.80 -7.18
C ASN A 92 -2.73 2.95 -8.40
N ASP A 93 -1.45 2.91 -8.80
CA ASP A 93 -0.99 2.08 -9.92
C ASP A 93 -1.32 0.59 -9.74
N LEU A 94 -1.25 0.14 -8.48
CA LEU A 94 -1.51 -1.25 -8.12
C LEU A 94 -2.96 -1.50 -7.68
N HIS A 95 -3.78 -0.45 -7.69
CA HIS A 95 -5.14 -0.41 -7.19
C HIS A 95 -5.23 -0.85 -5.72
N LEU A 96 -4.31 -0.36 -4.89
CA LEU A 96 -4.23 -0.63 -3.47
C LEU A 96 -4.62 0.61 -2.67
N PHE A 97 -5.05 0.38 -1.43
CA PHE A 97 -5.35 1.41 -0.44
C PHE A 97 -4.31 1.37 0.67
N GLY A 98 -4.07 2.52 1.31
CA GLY A 98 -3.07 2.68 2.36
C GLY A 98 -3.67 3.27 3.62
N GLN A 99 -3.55 2.55 4.74
CA GLN A 99 -3.87 3.06 6.07
C GLN A 99 -2.55 3.33 6.82
N ARG A 100 -2.40 4.51 7.44
CA ARG A 100 -1.22 4.81 8.26
C ARG A 100 -1.10 3.81 9.41
N ALA A 101 0.12 3.32 9.64
CA ALA A 101 0.44 2.29 10.62
C ALA A 101 0.84 2.84 11.99
#